data_AF-A0AAD0T2P5-F1
#
_entry.id   AF-A0AAD0T2P5-F1
#
_cell.length_a   1.000
_cell.length_b   1.000
_cell.length_c   1.000
_cell.angle_alpha   90.00
_cell.angle_beta   90.00
_cell.angle_gamma   90.00
#
_symmetry.space_group_name_H-M   'P 1'
#
loop_
_entity.id
_entity.type
_entity.pdbx_description
1 polymer ?
#
loop_
_entity_poly.entity_id
_entity_poly.type
_entity_poly.pdbx_seq_one_letter_code
_entity_poly.pdbx_strand_id
1 'polypeptide(L)'
;MKYITYALTFILISKMAVAQPQAKTDKEVSKEMYDKLEKVKSFPPDDYVTKTQELRKEIDRYIELKKGVCTGDFSTFVLTQKDLEESRRKLTRVEKDLCFRELRAFQVTYLNSLFIAKKNYLNFLHDQRLKKLDEIRDESLRSLKSTYDKQLISPKSKKR
;
A
#
# COMPACT_ATOMS: atom_id res chain seq x y z
N MET A 1 -46.28 -50.50 7.64
CA MET A 1 -46.12 -49.34 6.74
C MET A 1 -45.15 -48.35 7.37
N LYS A 2 -43.85 -48.56 7.16
CA LYS A 2 -42.75 -47.64 7.49
C LYS A 2 -41.72 -47.82 6.36
N TYR A 3 -40.83 -46.86 6.15
CA TYR A 3 -39.78 -46.82 5.11
C TYR A 3 -40.16 -46.16 3.78
N ILE A 4 -40.73 -44.94 3.81
CA ILE A 4 -40.62 -44.01 2.68
C ILE A 4 -40.41 -42.62 3.26
N THR A 5 -39.16 -42.22 3.55
CA THR A 5 -38.77 -40.80 3.78
C THR A 5 -37.27 -40.62 4.15
N TYR A 6 -36.32 -41.34 3.55
CA TYR A 6 -34.88 -41.06 3.80
C TYR A 6 -33.96 -41.15 2.57
N ALA A 7 -34.49 -40.91 1.35
CA ALA A 7 -33.70 -41.02 0.12
C ALA A 7 -33.56 -39.71 -0.68
N LEU A 8 -33.85 -38.55 -0.09
CA LEU A 8 -33.90 -37.28 -0.85
C LEU A 8 -33.12 -36.10 -0.22
N THR A 9 -32.20 -36.37 0.71
CA THR A 9 -31.39 -35.32 1.36
C THR A 9 -29.87 -35.53 1.22
N PHE A 10 -29.41 -36.20 0.16
CA PHE A 10 -27.97 -36.46 -0.06
C PHE A 10 -27.39 -35.95 -1.39
N ILE A 11 -28.06 -35.01 -2.07
CA ILE A 11 -27.61 -34.52 -3.41
C ILE A 11 -27.23 -33.02 -3.41
N LEU A 12 -27.18 -32.34 -2.26
CA LEU A 12 -26.95 -30.88 -2.22
C LEU A 12 -25.54 -30.41 -1.83
N ILE A 13 -24.53 -31.27 -1.69
CA ILE A 13 -23.20 -30.86 -1.17
C ILE A 13 -22.10 -30.77 -2.26
N SER A 14 -22.33 -31.18 -3.51
CA SER A 14 -21.23 -31.34 -4.48
C SER A 14 -20.84 -30.11 -5.33
N LYS A 15 -21.15 -28.87 -4.91
CA LYS A 15 -20.69 -27.66 -5.63
C LYS A 15 -19.93 -26.66 -4.76
N MET A 16 -19.03 -27.14 -3.90
CA MET A 16 -17.90 -26.33 -3.46
C MET A 16 -16.76 -26.53 -4.46
N ALA A 17 -16.90 -25.91 -5.65
CA ALA A 17 -15.76 -25.71 -6.52
C ALA A 17 -14.87 -24.68 -5.85
N VAL A 18 -13.82 -25.14 -5.15
CA VAL A 18 -12.73 -24.29 -4.70
C VAL A 18 -12.11 -23.71 -5.97
N ALA A 19 -12.40 -22.44 -6.27
CA ALA A 19 -11.71 -21.72 -7.32
C ALA A 19 -10.23 -21.67 -6.94
N GLN A 20 -9.42 -22.54 -7.56
CA GLN A 20 -7.97 -22.40 -7.48
C GLN A 20 -7.63 -21.03 -8.09
N PRO A 21 -6.88 -20.16 -7.38
CA PRO A 21 -6.46 -18.89 -7.96
C PRO A 21 -5.69 -19.21 -9.25
N GLN A 22 -6.21 -18.70 -10.37
CA GLN A 22 -5.54 -18.85 -11.65
C GLN A 22 -4.12 -18.30 -11.52
N ALA A 23 -3.14 -19.10 -11.92
CA ALA A 23 -1.74 -18.69 -11.91
C ALA A 23 -1.58 -17.49 -12.86
N LYS A 24 -1.24 -16.32 -12.31
CA LYS A 24 -0.93 -15.13 -13.10
C LYS A 24 0.39 -15.34 -13.83
N THR A 25 0.46 -14.91 -15.08
CA THR A 25 1.71 -14.93 -15.84
C THR A 25 2.69 -13.90 -15.30
N ASP A 26 4.00 -14.13 -15.50
CA ASP A 26 5.05 -13.22 -15.05
C ASP A 26 4.90 -11.79 -15.60
N LYS A 27 4.39 -11.66 -16.83
CA LYS A 27 4.09 -10.38 -17.47
C LYS A 27 2.93 -9.64 -16.81
N GLU A 28 1.87 -10.37 -16.45
CA GLU A 28 0.71 -9.80 -15.74
C GLU A 28 1.09 -9.31 -14.34
N VAL A 29 1.89 -10.10 -13.61
CA VAL A 29 2.41 -9.68 -12.30
C VAL A 29 3.29 -8.44 -12.43
N SER A 30 4.19 -8.42 -13.41
CA SER A 30 5.06 -7.26 -13.65
C SER A 30 4.24 -6.01 -13.96
N LYS A 31 3.22 -6.12 -14.83
CA LYS A 31 2.31 -5.02 -15.15
C LYS A 31 1.54 -4.53 -13.91
N GLU A 32 0.97 -5.44 -13.13
CA GLU A 32 0.26 -5.10 -11.89
C GLU A 32 1.16 -4.30 -10.93
N MET A 33 2.43 -4.69 -10.81
CA MET A 33 3.37 -3.98 -9.95
C MET A 33 3.70 -2.58 -10.49
N TYR A 34 3.89 -2.41 -11.79
CA TYR A 34 4.05 -1.08 -12.40
C TYR A 34 2.81 -0.20 -12.20
N ASP A 35 1.61 -0.76 -12.36
CA ASP A 35 0.35 -0.05 -12.12
C ASP A 35 0.22 0.40 -10.66
N LYS A 36 0.71 -0.42 -9.71
CA LYS A 36 0.81 -0.02 -8.29
C LYS A 36 1.79 1.13 -8.09
N LEU A 37 2.94 1.12 -8.76
CA LEU A 37 3.94 2.20 -8.69
C LEU A 37 3.43 3.54 -9.19
N GLU A 38 2.55 3.53 -10.18
CA GLU A 38 1.94 4.75 -10.71
C GLU A 38 0.98 5.38 -9.71
N LYS A 39 0.17 4.55 -9.03
CA LYS A 39 -0.81 4.96 -8.02
C LYS A 39 -0.19 5.53 -6.74
N VAL A 40 1.08 5.25 -6.46
CA VAL A 40 1.80 5.79 -5.28
C VAL A 40 1.80 7.31 -5.28
N LYS A 41 1.95 7.91 -6.46
CA LYS A 41 2.04 9.37 -6.62
C LYS A 41 0.75 10.09 -6.19
N SER A 42 -0.38 9.37 -6.24
CA SER A 42 -1.72 9.88 -5.93
C SER A 42 -2.26 9.37 -4.59
N PHE A 43 -1.43 8.80 -3.73
CA PHE A 43 -1.87 8.43 -2.38
C PHE A 43 -2.40 9.67 -1.63
N PRO A 44 -3.60 9.57 -1.02
CA PRO A 44 -4.09 10.60 -0.13
C PRO A 44 -3.04 10.89 0.95
N PRO A 45 -2.73 12.17 1.23
CA PRO A 45 -1.74 12.51 2.24
C PRO A 45 -2.04 11.89 3.62
N ASP A 46 -3.32 11.81 4.00
CA ASP A 46 -3.75 11.23 5.28
C ASP A 46 -3.40 9.74 5.41
N ASP A 47 -3.51 8.99 4.31
CA ASP A 47 -3.27 7.55 4.27
C ASP A 47 -1.81 7.20 3.90
N TYR A 48 -0.97 8.20 3.65
CA TYR A 48 0.37 8.01 3.08
C TYR A 48 1.18 6.99 3.87
N VAL A 49 1.19 7.07 5.19
CA VAL A 49 2.01 6.21 6.06
C VAL A 49 1.60 4.74 5.90
N THR A 50 0.32 4.43 6.04
CA THR A 50 -0.21 3.07 5.96
C THR A 50 -0.04 2.47 4.57
N LYS A 51 -0.49 3.18 3.53
CA LYS A 51 -0.44 2.69 2.14
C LYS A 51 1.00 2.47 1.66
N THR A 52 1.94 3.32 2.07
CA THR A 52 3.35 3.15 1.69
C THR A 52 3.99 1.96 2.41
N GLN A 53 3.61 1.69 3.66
CA GLN A 53 4.11 0.51 4.40
C GLN A 53 3.61 -0.80 3.80
N GLU A 54 2.32 -0.86 3.43
CA GLU A 54 1.74 -2.02 2.76
C GLU A 54 2.40 -2.27 1.41
N LEU A 55 2.49 -1.23 0.58
CA LEU A 55 3.15 -1.30 -0.71
C LEU A 55 4.61 -1.78 -0.60
N ARG A 56 5.36 -1.27 0.38
CA ARG A 56 6.75 -1.67 0.58
C ARG A 56 6.89 -3.19 0.74
N LYS A 57 6.03 -3.82 1.54
CA LYS A 57 6.05 -5.27 1.74
C LYS A 57 5.81 -6.03 0.43
N GLU A 58 4.86 -5.56 -0.38
CA GLU A 58 4.55 -6.17 -1.68
C GLU A 58 5.70 -6.01 -2.68
N ILE A 59 6.28 -4.82 -2.75
CA ILE A 59 7.39 -4.49 -3.65
C ILE A 59 8.65 -5.25 -3.25
N ASP A 60 8.99 -5.32 -1.96
CA ASP A 60 10.14 -6.07 -1.47
C ASP A 60 10.00 -7.56 -1.83
N ARG A 61 8.80 -8.14 -1.63
CA ARG A 61 8.51 -9.52 -2.04
C ARG A 61 8.66 -9.73 -3.54
N TYR A 62 8.13 -8.80 -4.35
CA TYR A 62 8.25 -8.88 -5.81
C TYR A 62 9.71 -8.80 -6.28
N ILE A 63 10.50 -7.91 -5.70
CA ILE A 63 11.92 -7.74 -6.01
C ILE A 63 12.68 -9.03 -5.70
N GLU A 64 12.46 -9.65 -4.53
CA GLU A 64 13.15 -10.89 -4.16
C GLU A 64 12.78 -12.05 -5.09
N LEU A 65 11.51 -12.19 -5.44
CA LEU A 65 11.06 -13.20 -6.40
C LEU A 65 11.69 -12.97 -7.78
N LYS A 66 11.70 -11.73 -8.28
CA LYS A 66 12.32 -11.39 -9.56
C LYS A 66 13.83 -11.59 -9.55
N LYS A 67 14.52 -11.33 -8.44
CA LYS A 67 15.94 -11.66 -8.30
C LYS A 67 16.16 -13.16 -8.48
N GLY A 68 15.37 -14.01 -7.80
CA GLY A 68 15.43 -15.46 -7.94
C GLY A 68 15.16 -15.95 -9.38
N VAL A 69 14.24 -15.28 -10.09
CA VAL A 69 14.03 -15.54 -11.52
C VAL A 69 15.28 -15.14 -12.34
N CYS A 70 15.82 -13.94 -12.14
CA CYS A 70 17.00 -13.46 -12.88
C CYS A 70 18.27 -14.26 -12.60
N THR A 71 18.46 -14.77 -11.37
CA THR A 71 19.58 -15.67 -11.01
C THR A 71 19.42 -17.06 -11.64
N GLY A 72 18.17 -17.45 -11.93
CA GLY A 72 17.80 -18.76 -12.45
C GLY A 72 17.51 -19.79 -11.36
N ASP A 73 17.21 -19.33 -10.14
CA ASP A 73 16.74 -20.18 -9.03
C ASP A 73 15.29 -20.63 -9.27
N PHE A 74 14.52 -19.84 -10.04
CA PHE A 74 13.16 -20.14 -10.50
C PHE A 74 13.01 -19.80 -12.00
N SER A 75 12.15 -20.50 -12.74
CA SER A 75 11.85 -20.16 -14.15
C SER A 75 10.73 -19.13 -14.30
N THR A 76 9.78 -19.07 -13.37
CA THR A 76 8.63 -18.18 -13.43
C THR A 76 8.21 -17.72 -12.04
N PHE A 77 7.30 -16.75 -12.00
CA PHE A 77 6.69 -16.23 -10.77
C PHE A 77 5.77 -17.25 -10.07
N VAL A 78 5.40 -18.35 -10.76
CA VAL A 78 4.46 -19.35 -10.29
C VAL A 78 5.25 -20.50 -9.67
N LEU A 79 5.28 -20.54 -8.34
CA LEU A 79 5.85 -21.67 -7.58
C LEU A 79 4.75 -22.69 -7.27
N THR A 80 4.26 -23.42 -8.27
CA THR A 80 3.58 -24.69 -8.00
C THR A 80 4.57 -25.86 -8.10
N GLN A 81 4.35 -26.93 -7.33
CA GLN A 81 5.22 -28.11 -7.32
C GLN A 81 5.39 -28.77 -8.71
N LYS A 82 4.42 -28.60 -9.61
CA LYS A 82 4.50 -29.08 -11.01
C LYS A 82 5.41 -28.22 -11.88
N ASP A 83 5.39 -26.89 -11.71
CA ASP A 83 6.19 -25.98 -12.53
C ASP A 83 7.69 -26.09 -12.23
N LEU A 84 8.06 -26.55 -11.01
CA LEU A 84 9.45 -26.83 -10.64
C LEU A 84 10.07 -28.00 -11.43
N GLU A 85 9.26 -28.99 -11.83
CA GLU A 85 9.72 -30.18 -12.57
C GLU A 85 9.90 -29.90 -14.09
N GLU A 86 9.09 -28.99 -14.64
CA GLU A 86 9.09 -28.62 -16.08
C GLU A 86 10.10 -27.48 -16.41
N SER A 87 10.62 -26.83 -15.37
CA SER A 87 11.55 -25.70 -15.41
C SER A 87 13.02 -26.10 -15.67
N ARG A 88 13.33 -26.74 -16.80
CA ARG A 88 14.73 -27.12 -17.11
C ARG A 88 15.55 -26.08 -17.88
N ARG A 89 14.93 -25.02 -18.41
CA ARG A 89 15.65 -24.00 -19.19
C ARG A 89 16.20 -22.90 -18.29
N LYS A 90 17.51 -22.92 -18.07
CA LYS A 90 18.23 -21.81 -17.43
C LYS A 90 18.34 -20.62 -18.39
N LEU A 91 18.21 -19.41 -17.85
CA LEU A 91 18.47 -18.17 -18.58
C LEU A 91 19.94 -18.13 -19.05
N THR A 92 20.14 -17.77 -20.31
CA THR A 92 21.45 -17.41 -20.88
C THR A 92 21.99 -16.15 -20.20
N ARG A 93 23.30 -15.90 -20.32
CA ARG A 93 23.93 -14.69 -19.75
C ARG A 93 23.27 -13.40 -20.24
N VAL A 94 22.92 -13.34 -21.52
CA VAL A 94 22.25 -12.17 -22.12
C VAL A 94 20.84 -11.98 -21.55
N GLU A 95 20.07 -13.06 -21.40
CA GLU A 95 18.74 -13.00 -20.80
C GLU A 95 18.79 -12.60 -19.31
N LYS A 96 19.80 -13.07 -18.55
CA LYS A 96 20.02 -12.63 -17.16
C LYS A 96 20.34 -11.14 -17.07
N ASP A 97 21.27 -10.66 -17.91
CA ASP A 97 21.64 -9.24 -17.94
C ASP A 97 20.43 -8.35 -18.28
N LEU A 98 19.58 -8.78 -19.23
CA LEU A 98 18.34 -8.09 -19.56
C LEU A 98 17.37 -8.07 -18.37
N CYS A 99 17.16 -9.22 -17.71
CA CYS A 99 16.30 -9.34 -16.54
C CYS A 99 16.73 -8.40 -15.40
N PHE A 100 18.02 -8.34 -15.09
CA PHE A 100 18.54 -7.42 -14.07
C PHE A 100 18.43 -5.95 -14.47
N ARG A 101 18.56 -5.61 -15.76
CA ARG A 101 18.32 -4.24 -16.24
C ARG A 101 16.86 -3.82 -16.05
N GLU A 102 15.92 -4.71 -16.36
CA GLU A 102 14.49 -4.47 -16.15
C GLU A 102 14.16 -4.33 -14.65
N LEU A 103 14.71 -5.20 -13.80
CA LEU A 103 14.54 -5.11 -12.36
C LEU A 103 15.11 -3.80 -11.79
N ARG A 104 16.27 -3.36 -12.29
CA ARG A 104 16.86 -2.07 -11.92
C ARG A 104 15.94 -0.91 -12.35
N ALA A 105 15.42 -0.93 -13.57
CA ALA A 105 14.51 0.11 -14.06
C ALA A 105 13.23 0.18 -13.22
N PHE A 106 12.70 -0.97 -12.81
CA PHE A 106 11.58 -1.07 -11.87
C PHE A 106 11.90 -0.42 -10.52
N GLN A 107 13.04 -0.75 -9.92
CA GLN A 107 13.46 -0.18 -8.63
C GLN A 107 13.65 1.34 -8.70
N VAL A 108 14.24 1.85 -9.78
CA VAL A 108 14.38 3.31 -10.00
C VAL A 108 13.00 3.96 -10.07
N THR A 109 12.07 3.37 -10.81
CA THR A 109 10.69 3.86 -10.89
C THR A 109 10.01 3.87 -9.52
N TYR A 110 10.16 2.80 -8.74
CA TYR A 110 9.61 2.69 -7.40
C TYR A 110 10.12 3.80 -6.47
N LEU A 111 11.44 4.00 -6.43
CA LEU A 111 12.07 5.03 -5.59
C LEU A 111 11.57 6.41 -6.00
N ASN A 112 11.58 6.75 -7.29
CA ASN A 112 11.11 8.04 -7.77
C ASN A 112 9.64 8.31 -7.41
N SER A 113 8.76 7.32 -7.59
CA SER A 113 7.35 7.42 -7.18
C SER A 113 7.20 7.64 -5.68
N LEU A 114 8.00 6.95 -4.86
CA LEU A 114 7.97 7.08 -3.40
C LEU A 114 8.45 8.46 -2.93
N PHE A 115 9.48 9.02 -3.57
CA PHE A 115 9.95 10.37 -3.29
C PHE A 115 8.90 11.43 -3.62
N ILE A 116 8.20 11.29 -4.75
CA ILE A 116 7.09 12.19 -5.11
C ILE A 116 5.99 12.14 -4.04
N ALA A 117 5.55 10.93 -3.68
CA ALA A 117 4.51 10.77 -2.67
C ALA A 117 4.94 11.31 -1.30
N LYS A 118 6.20 11.10 -0.91
CA LYS A 118 6.76 11.65 0.34
C LYS A 118 6.74 13.17 0.33
N LYS A 119 7.10 13.81 -0.78
CA LYS A 119 7.07 15.26 -0.93
C LYS A 119 5.64 15.79 -0.77
N ASN A 120 4.66 15.15 -1.42
CA ASN A 120 3.25 15.55 -1.32
C ASN A 120 2.74 15.46 0.13
N TYR A 121 3.09 14.38 0.83
CA TYR A 121 2.74 14.21 2.25
C TYR A 121 3.39 15.28 3.14
N LEU A 122 4.66 15.61 2.92
CA LEU A 122 5.34 16.64 3.70
C LEU A 122 4.75 18.03 3.49
N ASN A 123 4.38 18.36 2.26
CA ASN A 123 3.68 19.62 1.96
C ASN A 123 2.34 19.69 2.69
N PHE A 124 1.55 18.62 2.63
CA PHE A 124 0.29 18.53 3.37
C PHE A 124 0.47 18.75 4.88
N LEU A 125 1.47 18.08 5.50
CA LEU A 125 1.76 18.27 6.91
C LEU A 125 2.18 19.70 7.24
N HIS A 126 2.92 20.35 6.34
CA HIS A 126 3.32 21.74 6.50
C HIS A 126 2.09 22.67 6.50
N ASP A 127 1.18 22.50 5.54
CA ASP A 127 -0.05 23.30 5.44
C ASP A 127 -0.94 23.14 6.67
N GLN A 128 -1.07 21.91 7.19
CA GLN A 128 -1.81 21.63 8.42
C GLN A 128 -1.20 22.34 9.64
N ARG A 129 0.15 22.39 9.72
CA ARG A 129 0.86 23.06 10.82
C ARG A 129 0.70 24.58 10.74
N LEU A 130 0.73 25.16 9.54
CA LEU A 130 0.49 26.59 9.35
C LEU A 130 -0.92 26.97 9.79
N LYS A 131 -1.94 26.21 9.36
CA LYS A 131 -3.33 26.44 9.80
C LYS A 131 -3.47 26.40 11.32
N LYS A 132 -2.90 25.36 11.94
CA LYS A 132 -2.93 25.22 13.41
C LYS A 132 -2.20 26.36 14.13
N LEU A 133 -1.12 26.88 13.54
CA LEU A 133 -0.40 28.01 14.11
C LEU A 133 -1.27 29.28 14.12
N ASP A 134 -2.00 29.54 13.03
CA ASP A 134 -2.94 30.66 12.95
C ASP A 134 -4.10 30.50 13.94
N GLU A 135 -4.66 29.30 14.07
CA GLU A 135 -5.70 28.99 15.06
C GLU A 135 -5.24 29.28 16.49
N ILE A 136 -4.03 28.84 16.85
CA ILE A 136 -3.43 29.09 18.17
C ILE A 136 -3.20 30.58 18.41
N ARG A 137 -2.73 31.32 17.40
CA ARG A 137 -2.56 32.78 17.49
C ARG A 137 -3.89 33.45 17.80
N ASP A 138 -4.93 33.12 17.03
CA ASP A 138 -6.23 33.77 17.13
C ASP A 138 -6.95 33.39 18.44
N GLU A 139 -6.78 32.16 18.92
CA GLU A 139 -7.21 31.74 20.26
C GLU A 139 -6.47 32.50 21.36
N SER A 140 -5.15 32.64 21.24
CA SER A 140 -4.32 33.36 22.22
C SER A 140 -4.70 34.84 22.30
N LEU A 141 -4.92 35.50 21.16
CA LEU A 141 -5.38 36.89 21.10
C LEU A 141 -6.79 37.05 21.70
N ARG A 142 -7.71 36.12 21.41
CA ARG A 142 -9.05 36.11 22.00
C ARG A 142 -8.99 35.93 23.51
N SER A 143 -8.18 35.00 24.00
CA SER A 143 -7.97 34.75 25.43
C SER A 143 -7.40 35.99 26.13
N LEU A 144 -6.37 36.61 25.53
CA LEU A 144 -5.76 37.85 26.03
C LEU A 144 -6.79 38.96 26.14
N LYS A 145 -7.53 39.24 25.06
CA LYS A 145 -8.59 40.24 25.05
C LYS A 145 -9.65 39.97 26.11
N SER A 146 -10.14 38.73 26.21
CA SER A 146 -11.15 38.35 27.21
C SER A 146 -10.67 38.55 28.65
N THR A 147 -9.37 38.39 28.91
CA THR A 147 -8.77 38.59 30.23
C THR A 147 -8.80 40.07 30.62
N TYR A 148 -8.38 40.95 29.72
CA TYR A 148 -8.38 42.40 29.98
C TYR A 148 -9.79 43.00 29.98
N ASP A 149 -10.67 42.56 29.08
CA ASP A 149 -12.07 43.02 29.06
C ASP A 149 -12.79 42.68 30.39
N LYS A 150 -12.53 41.51 30.97
CA LYS A 150 -13.05 41.15 32.31
C LYS A 150 -12.52 42.05 33.43
N GLN A 151 -11.25 42.46 33.37
CA GLN A 151 -10.66 43.37 34.37
C GLN A 151 -11.25 44.79 34.26
N LEU A 152 -11.51 45.25 33.04
CA LEU A 152 -12.15 46.56 32.78
C LEU A 152 -13.62 46.60 33.24
N ILE A 153 -14.32 45.46 33.17
CA ILE A 153 -15.72 45.35 33.61
C ILE A 153 -15.83 45.12 35.13
N SER A 154 -14.75 44.69 35.82
CA SER A 154 -14.79 44.52 37.27
C SER A 154 -15.06 45.88 37.94
N PRO A 155 -16.20 46.05 38.63
CA PRO A 155 -16.48 47.30 39.29
C PRO A 155 -15.43 47.47 40.38
N LYS A 156 -14.82 48.65 40.48
CA LYS A 156 -14.15 49.09 41.70
C LYS A 156 -15.16 48.95 42.84
N SER A 157 -15.21 47.80 43.51
CA SER A 157 -16.02 47.64 44.71
C SER A 157 -15.38 48.54 45.75
N LYS A 158 -16.02 49.69 45.95
CA LYS A 158 -15.93 50.59 47.10
C LYS A 158 -15.10 49.97 48.24
N LYS A 159 -13.84 50.37 48.37
CA LYS A 159 -13.22 50.37 49.70
C LYS A 159 -13.78 51.58 50.44
N ARG A 160 -14.57 51.21 51.45
CA ARG A 160 -15.17 52.04 52.48
C ARG A 160 -14.10 52.79 53.25
#